data_AF-A0A1G2Q3I0-F1
#
_entry.id   AF-A0A1G2Q3I0-F1
#
_cell.length_a   1.000
_cell.length_b   1.000
_cell.length_c   1.000
_cell.angle_alpha   90.00
_cell.angle_beta   90.00
_cell.angle_gamma   90.00
#
_symmetry.space_group_name_H-M   'P 1'
#
loop_
_entity.id
_entity.type
_entity.pdbx_description
1 polymer ?
#
loop_
_entity_poly.entity_id
_entity_poly.type
_entity_poly.pdbx_seq_one_letter_code
_entity_poly.pdbx_strand_id
1 'polypeptide(L)'
;MLAGPLEQLFNYQGPWLKLASFLAIFMVANRLVGFGFYLFDKSFAFLIRMPFLKTIDRMAGGVLGIVEGALVIGLTLTLISNHLDMPALINDSIADSKVAFGLQAFAIILVPLLPDVIKYAQPYLPQGVEIPSTTPPIYGR
;
A
#
# COMPACT_ATOMS: atom_id res chain seq x y z
N MET A 1 10.31 47.41 32.19
CA MET A 1 11.45 46.45 32.11
C MET A 1 11.04 44.98 32.24
N LEU A 2 9.75 44.62 32.37
CA LEU A 2 9.30 43.23 32.53
C LEU A 2 8.75 42.58 31.25
N ALA A 3 8.64 43.31 30.13
CA ALA A 3 8.04 42.80 28.89
C ALA A 3 8.91 41.76 28.16
N GLY A 4 10.24 42.00 28.06
CA GLY A 4 11.16 41.11 27.33
C GLY A 4 11.23 39.67 27.86
N PRO A 5 11.38 39.45 29.19
CA PRO A 5 11.39 38.09 29.75
C PRO A 5 10.05 37.36 29.60
N LEU A 6 8.93 38.10 29.64
CA LEU A 6 7.59 37.53 29.47
C LEU A 6 7.33 37.14 28.02
N GLU A 7 7.74 37.95 27.04
CA GLU A 7 7.64 37.59 25.62
C GLU A 7 8.47 36.35 25.28
N GLN A 8 9.61 36.13 25.93
CA GLN A 8 10.43 34.94 25.73
C GLN A 8 9.82 33.65 26.33
N LEU A 9 8.97 33.78 27.35
CA LEU A 9 8.17 32.67 27.90
C LEU A 9 7.01 32.28 26.96
N PHE A 10 6.41 33.25 26.26
CA PHE A 10 5.30 32.99 25.33
C PHE A 10 5.74 32.66 23.90
N ASN A 11 6.96 33.05 23.50
CA ASN A 11 7.52 32.80 22.16
C ASN A 11 8.35 31.50 22.07
N TYR A 12 8.04 30.49 22.90
CA TYR A 12 8.62 29.15 22.83
C TYR A 12 7.89 28.27 21.80
N GLN A 13 7.51 28.80 20.63
CA GLN A 13 6.87 28.02 19.56
C GLN A 13 7.88 27.20 18.75
N GLY A 14 8.78 26.48 19.44
CA GLY A 14 9.67 25.51 18.80
C GLY A 14 8.90 24.28 18.30
N PRO A 15 9.39 23.57 17.26
CA PRO A 15 8.80 22.31 16.78
C PRO A 15 8.55 21.30 17.90
N TRP A 16 9.40 21.33 18.94
CA TRP A 16 9.31 20.50 20.14
C TRP A 16 8.05 20.75 20.97
N LEU A 17 7.57 21.99 21.08
CA LEU A 17 6.38 22.30 21.85
C LEU A 17 5.12 21.83 21.12
N LYS A 18 5.09 21.96 19.79
CA LYS A 18 4.01 21.40 18.95
C LYS A 18 3.97 19.87 19.06
N LEU A 19 5.13 19.20 19.03
CA LEU A 19 5.23 17.77 19.21
C LEU A 19 4.77 17.33 20.61
N ALA A 20 5.19 18.05 21.65
CA ALA A 20 4.79 17.77 23.04
C ALA A 20 3.28 17.98 23.25
N SER A 21 2.70 19.05 22.72
CA SER A 21 1.25 19.28 22.76
C SER A 21 0.48 18.23 21.97
N PHE A 22 0.97 17.83 20.79
CA PHE A 22 0.38 16.73 20.03
C PHE A 22 0.43 15.43 20.81
N LEU A 23 1.57 15.06 21.41
CA LEU A 23 1.69 13.86 22.24
C LEU A 23 0.75 13.90 23.45
N ALA A 24 0.64 15.05 24.12
CA ALA A 24 -0.24 15.20 25.28
C ALA A 24 -1.71 15.01 24.89
N ILE A 25 -2.16 15.67 23.81
CA ILE A 25 -3.52 15.52 23.28
C ILE A 25 -3.75 14.10 22.80
N PHE A 26 -2.80 13.51 22.07
CA PHE A 26 -2.86 12.14 21.58
C PHE A 26 -2.98 11.14 22.73
N MET A 27 -2.22 11.32 23.81
CA MET A 27 -2.28 10.46 24.99
C MET A 27 -3.64 10.54 25.69
N VAL A 28 -4.19 11.75 25.85
CA VAL A 28 -5.53 11.96 26.42
C VAL A 28 -6.61 11.37 25.50
N ALA A 29 -6.52 11.61 24.19
CA ALA A 29 -7.43 11.05 23.20
C ALA A 29 -7.40 9.51 23.22
N ASN A 30 -6.21 8.90 23.24
CA ASN A 30 -6.08 7.43 23.35
C ASN A 30 -6.70 6.89 24.63
N ARG A 31 -6.53 7.61 25.75
CA ARG A 31 -7.13 7.22 27.04
C ARG A 31 -8.65 7.36 27.03
N LEU A 32 -9.19 8.40 26.41
CA LEU A 32 -10.63 8.63 26.26
C LEU A 32 -11.27 7.63 25.29
N VAL A 33 -10.61 7.32 24.18
CA VAL A 33 -11.06 6.29 23.23
C VAL A 33 -11.05 4.92 23.90
N GLY A 34 -9.98 4.56 24.60
CA GLY A 34 -9.90 3.31 25.38
C GLY A 34 -10.94 3.23 26.50
N PHE A 35 -11.21 4.35 27.20
CA PHE A 35 -12.27 4.43 28.20
C PHE A 35 -13.67 4.35 27.58
N GLY A 36 -13.87 4.96 26.42
CA GLY A 36 -15.07 4.82 25.60
C GLY A 36 -15.30 3.36 25.25
N PHE A 37 -14.29 2.69 24.67
CA PHE A 37 -14.35 1.26 24.39
C PHE A 37 -14.61 0.41 25.63
N TYR A 38 -14.02 0.74 26.79
CA TYR A 38 -14.30 0.06 28.06
C TYR A 38 -15.77 0.22 28.52
N LEU A 39 -16.35 1.40 28.36
CA LEU A 39 -17.75 1.66 28.70
C LEU A 39 -18.71 0.99 27.69
N PHE A 40 -18.31 1.00 26.41
CA PHE A 40 -18.98 0.29 25.33
C PHE A 40 -18.84 -1.22 25.50
N ASP A 41 -17.77 -1.76 26.07
CA ASP A 41 -17.53 -3.20 26.30
C ASP A 41 -18.67 -3.87 27.07
N LYS A 42 -19.37 -3.11 27.93
CA LYS A 42 -20.54 -3.62 28.66
C LYS A 42 -21.82 -3.70 27.81
N SER A 43 -21.95 -2.84 26.80
CA SER A 43 -23.04 -2.89 25.81
C SER A 43 -22.69 -3.80 24.62
N PHE A 44 -21.40 -3.90 24.31
CA PHE A 44 -20.82 -4.73 23.29
C PHE A 44 -20.45 -6.13 23.80
N ALA A 45 -20.52 -6.49 25.08
CA ALA A 45 -20.39 -7.90 25.49
C ALA A 45 -21.41 -8.82 24.80
N PHE A 46 -22.55 -8.26 24.37
CA PHE A 46 -23.52 -8.92 23.50
C PHE A 46 -23.10 -8.96 22.02
N LEU A 47 -22.30 -7.99 21.55
CA LEU A 47 -21.83 -7.82 20.17
C LEU A 47 -20.37 -8.26 19.92
N ILE A 48 -19.55 -8.47 20.94
CA ILE A 48 -18.12 -8.87 20.93
C ILE A 48 -17.97 -10.39 20.84
N ARG A 49 -19.10 -11.10 20.89
CA ARG A 49 -19.28 -12.35 20.15
C ARG A 49 -19.69 -12.06 18.69
N MET A 50 -19.06 -11.13 17.99
CA MET A 50 -19.19 -11.04 16.53
C MET A 50 -18.06 -11.84 15.89
N PRO A 51 -18.25 -13.14 15.59
CA PRO A 51 -17.35 -13.88 14.71
C PRO A 51 -17.17 -13.18 13.35
N PHE A 52 -18.08 -12.27 12.99
CA PHE A 52 -18.13 -11.58 11.71
C PHE A 52 -16.93 -10.66 11.43
N LEU A 53 -16.48 -9.82 12.38
CA LEU A 53 -15.34 -8.93 12.14
C LEU A 53 -14.03 -9.72 11.91
N LYS A 54 -13.81 -10.77 12.72
CA LYS A 54 -12.67 -11.68 12.55
C LYS A 54 -12.73 -12.47 11.25
N THR A 55 -13.93 -12.77 10.75
CA THR A 55 -14.12 -13.37 9.43
C THR A 55 -13.81 -12.36 8.33
N ILE A 56 -14.22 -11.09 8.44
CA ILE A 56 -13.87 -10.04 7.47
C ILE A 56 -12.36 -9.86 7.40
N ASP A 57 -11.64 -9.79 8.52
CA ASP A 57 -10.18 -9.64 8.50
C ASP A 57 -9.49 -10.82 7.79
N ARG A 58 -9.98 -12.04 8.04
CA ARG A 58 -9.48 -13.25 7.37
C ARG A 58 -9.85 -13.32 5.90
N MET A 59 -11.05 -12.89 5.53
CA MET A 59 -11.50 -12.85 4.14
C MET A 59 -10.80 -11.74 3.37
N ALA A 60 -10.58 -10.58 3.98
CA ALA A 60 -9.80 -9.49 3.39
C ALA A 60 -8.36 -9.94 3.13
N GLY A 61 -7.71 -10.57 4.13
CA GLY A 61 -6.39 -11.17 3.94
C GLY A 61 -6.38 -12.29 2.88
N GLY A 62 -7.43 -13.11 2.81
CA GLY A 62 -7.55 -14.16 1.79
C GLY A 62 -7.73 -13.62 0.38
N VAL A 63 -8.59 -12.61 0.20
CA VAL A 63 -8.80 -11.94 -1.09
C VAL A 63 -7.53 -11.21 -1.51
N LEU A 64 -6.89 -10.48 -0.61
CA LEU A 64 -5.61 -9.82 -0.88
C LEU A 64 -4.53 -10.83 -1.26
N GLY A 65 -4.43 -11.96 -0.54
CA GLY A 65 -3.47 -13.02 -0.87
C GLY A 65 -3.72 -13.68 -2.22
N ILE A 66 -4.99 -13.86 -2.63
CA ILE A 66 -5.32 -14.35 -3.98
C ILE A 66 -4.93 -13.32 -5.03
N VAL A 67 -5.23 -12.04 -4.81
CA VAL A 67 -4.89 -10.95 -5.73
C VAL A 67 -3.38 -10.83 -5.90
N GLU A 68 -2.63 -10.83 -4.80
CA GLU A 68 -1.17 -10.75 -4.80
C GLU A 68 -0.55 -12.00 -5.45
N GLY A 69 -1.03 -13.20 -5.11
CA GLY A 69 -0.56 -14.44 -5.73
C GLY A 69 -0.79 -14.47 -7.24
N ALA A 70 -1.99 -14.07 -7.70
CA ALA A 70 -2.31 -13.96 -9.12
C ALA A 70 -1.41 -12.93 -9.82
N LEU A 71 -1.12 -11.81 -9.16
CA LEU A 71 -0.23 -10.78 -9.66
C LEU A 71 1.21 -11.30 -9.80
N VAL A 72 1.76 -11.94 -8.77
CA VAL A 72 3.14 -12.45 -8.79
C VAL A 72 3.29 -13.54 -9.86
N ILE A 73 2.35 -14.47 -9.95
CA ILE A 73 2.38 -15.53 -10.97
C ILE A 73 2.21 -14.92 -12.37
N GLY A 74 1.27 -14.00 -12.56
CA GLY A 74 1.04 -13.34 -13.84
C GLY A 74 2.23 -12.53 -14.33
N LEU A 75 2.90 -11.79 -13.45
CA LEU A 75 4.16 -11.10 -13.76
C LEU A 75 5.26 -12.08 -14.11
N THR A 76 5.40 -13.17 -13.34
CA THR A 76 6.40 -14.21 -13.61
C THR A 76 6.20 -14.82 -14.99
N LEU A 77 4.96 -15.19 -15.34
CA LEU A 77 4.63 -15.71 -16.66
C LEU A 77 4.87 -14.69 -17.78
N THR A 78 4.63 -13.40 -17.53
CA THR A 78 4.90 -12.31 -18.50
C THR A 78 6.40 -12.15 -18.75
N LEU A 79 7.22 -12.25 -17.69
CA LEU A 79 8.68 -12.20 -17.81
C LEU A 79 9.20 -13.43 -18.55
N ILE A 80 8.67 -14.61 -18.24
CA ILE A 80 9.04 -15.85 -18.93
C ILE A 80 8.71 -15.74 -20.42
N SER A 81 7.49 -15.34 -20.78
CA SER A 81 7.07 -15.30 -22.19
C SER A 81 7.79 -14.23 -23.02
N ASN A 82 8.13 -13.09 -22.42
CA ASN A 82 8.58 -11.92 -23.18
C ASN A 82 10.08 -11.63 -23.05
N HIS A 83 10.74 -12.11 -21.99
CA HIS A 83 12.12 -11.70 -21.66
C HIS A 83 13.06 -12.88 -21.40
N LEU A 84 12.56 -14.10 -21.19
CA LEU A 84 13.40 -15.27 -20.93
C LEU A 84 13.30 -16.25 -22.09
N ASP A 85 14.44 -16.57 -22.71
CA ASP A 85 14.52 -17.63 -23.72
C ASP A 85 14.39 -19.02 -23.06
N MET A 86 13.15 -19.44 -22.83
CA MET A 86 12.81 -20.78 -22.33
C MET A 86 12.68 -21.80 -23.48
N PRO A 87 12.85 -23.10 -23.20
CA PRO A 87 12.59 -24.17 -24.17
C PRO A 87 11.18 -24.12 -24.75
N ALA A 88 11.03 -24.50 -26.03
CA ALA A 88 9.75 -24.48 -26.75
C ALA A 88 8.60 -25.17 -25.98
N LEU A 89 8.89 -26.31 -25.32
CA LEU A 89 7.93 -27.02 -24.47
C LEU A 89 7.26 -26.12 -23.40
N ILE A 90 8.01 -25.21 -22.81
CA ILE A 90 7.51 -24.30 -21.77
C ILE A 90 6.77 -23.12 -22.41
N ASN A 91 7.35 -22.52 -23.44
CA ASN A 91 6.75 -21.37 -24.12
C ASN A 91 5.42 -21.72 -24.80
N ASP A 92 5.36 -22.86 -25.50
CA ASP A 92 4.14 -23.34 -26.16
C ASP A 92 3.05 -23.68 -25.14
N SER A 93 3.43 -24.30 -24.00
CA SER A 93 2.50 -24.61 -22.92
C SER A 93 1.92 -23.36 -22.25
N ILE A 94 2.68 -22.27 -22.17
CA ILE A 94 2.21 -20.98 -21.64
C ILE A 94 1.31 -20.30 -22.67
N ALA A 95 1.70 -20.32 -23.95
CA ALA A 95 0.95 -19.69 -25.04
C ALA A 95 -0.44 -20.32 -25.25
N ASP A 96 -0.55 -21.65 -25.13
CA ASP A 96 -1.83 -22.36 -25.26
C ASP A 96 -2.72 -22.25 -24.01
N SER A 97 -2.20 -21.73 -22.89
CA SER A 97 -2.92 -21.68 -21.62
C SER A 97 -3.78 -20.43 -21.47
N LYS A 98 -5.10 -20.64 -21.43
CA LYS A 98 -6.10 -19.59 -21.12
C LYS A 98 -5.92 -19.00 -19.72
N VAL A 99 -5.44 -19.81 -18.78
CA VAL A 99 -5.19 -19.38 -17.39
C VAL A 99 -3.96 -18.47 -17.35
N ALA A 100 -2.89 -18.82 -18.09
CA ALA A 100 -1.71 -17.98 -18.19
C ALA A 100 -2.05 -16.62 -18.82
N PHE A 101 -2.80 -16.62 -19.93
CA PHE A 101 -3.28 -15.38 -20.56
C PHE A 101 -4.07 -14.51 -19.58
N GLY A 102 -5.01 -15.11 -18.82
CA GLY A 102 -5.80 -14.39 -17.82
C GLY A 102 -4.95 -13.78 -16.70
N LEU A 103 -3.97 -14.52 -16.19
CA LEU A 103 -3.07 -14.04 -15.13
C LEU A 103 -2.12 -12.94 -15.63
N GLN A 104 -1.59 -13.07 -16.85
CA GLN A 104 -0.75 -12.04 -17.48
C GLN A 104 -1.53 -10.75 -17.69
N ALA A 105 -2.76 -10.84 -18.22
CA ALA A 105 -3.64 -9.67 -18.39
C ALA A 105 -3.97 -9.00 -17.05
N PHE A 106 -4.26 -9.79 -16.01
CA PHE A 106 -4.50 -9.29 -14.66
C PHE A 106 -3.26 -8.58 -14.09
N ALA A 107 -2.07 -9.17 -14.26
CA ALA A 107 -0.82 -8.57 -13.83
C ALA A 107 -0.58 -7.21 -14.49
N ILE A 108 -0.73 -7.10 -15.82
CA ILE A 108 -0.54 -5.83 -16.55
C ILE A 108 -1.46 -4.73 -16.03
N ILE A 109 -2.71 -5.06 -15.66
CA ILE A 109 -3.68 -4.09 -15.10
C ILE A 109 -3.24 -3.60 -13.71
N LEU A 110 -2.64 -4.47 -12.90
CA LEU A 110 -2.22 -4.13 -11.53
C LEU A 110 -0.78 -3.61 -11.41
N VAL A 111 0.05 -3.72 -12.45
CA VAL A 111 1.41 -3.12 -12.50
C VAL A 111 1.45 -1.64 -12.08
N PRO A 112 0.51 -0.75 -12.49
CA PRO A 112 0.49 0.65 -12.05
C PRO A 112 0.33 0.83 -10.54
N LEU A 113 -0.21 -0.19 -9.86
CA LEU A 113 -0.39 -0.22 -8.41
C LEU A 113 0.93 -0.54 -7.67
N LEU A 114 1.99 -0.92 -8.39
CA LEU A 114 3.32 -1.25 -7.89
C LEU A 114 4.38 -0.24 -8.36
N PRO A 115 4.17 1.09 -8.17
CA PRO A 115 5.05 2.11 -8.73
C PRO A 115 6.48 2.02 -8.20
N ASP A 116 6.66 1.58 -6.96
CA ASP A 116 7.98 1.48 -6.35
C ASP A 116 8.76 0.27 -6.86
N VAL A 117 8.08 -0.85 -7.16
CA VAL A 117 8.72 -2.03 -7.77
C VAL A 117 9.28 -1.67 -9.16
N ILE A 118 8.55 -0.87 -9.92
CA ILE A 118 9.00 -0.37 -11.23
C ILE A 118 10.27 0.47 -11.07
N LYS A 119 10.31 1.39 -10.10
CA LYS A 119 11.49 2.23 -9.82
C LYS A 119 12.73 1.39 -9.48
N TYR A 120 12.55 0.32 -8.70
CA TYR A 120 13.66 -0.55 -8.29
C TYR A 120 14.08 -1.55 -9.39
N ALA A 121 13.15 -1.97 -10.26
CA ALA A 121 13.43 -2.88 -11.37
C ALA A 121 14.06 -2.16 -12.58
N GLN A 122 13.88 -0.84 -12.69
CA GLN A 122 14.32 0.00 -13.81
C GLN A 122 15.80 -0.15 -14.22
N PRO A 123 16.77 -0.28 -13.29
CA PRO A 123 18.18 -0.51 -13.64
C PRO A 123 18.45 -1.87 -14.30
N TYR A 124 17.55 -2.83 -14.14
CA TYR A 124 17.68 -4.21 -14.62
C TYR A 124 16.86 -4.48 -15.88
N LEU A 125 15.99 -3.54 -16.30
CA LEU A 125 15.29 -3.63 -17.57
C LEU A 125 16.26 -3.34 -18.73
N PRO A 126 16.16 -4.06 -19.86
CA PRO A 126 16.94 -3.77 -21.05
C PRO A 126 16.74 -2.31 -21.46
N GLN A 127 17.84 -1.60 -21.71
CA GLN A 127 17.83 -0.18 -22.11
C GLN A 127 17.07 -0.05 -23.44
N GLY A 128 15.83 0.43 -23.39
CA GLY A 128 14.94 0.54 -24.57
C GLY A 128 13.44 0.34 -24.31
N VAL A 129 13.04 -0.11 -23.12
CA VAL A 129 11.61 -0.17 -22.73
C VAL A 129 11.16 1.21 -22.24
N GLU A 130 10.51 1.97 -23.11
CA GLU A 130 9.90 3.26 -22.76
C GLU A 130 8.69 3.02 -21.85
N ILE A 131 8.79 3.41 -20.58
CA ILE A 131 7.64 3.45 -19.68
C ILE A 131 6.80 4.66 -20.08
N PRO A 132 5.51 4.49 -20.44
CA PRO A 132 4.65 5.62 -20.82
C PRO A 132 4.71 6.69 -19.73
N SER A 133 5.18 7.89 -20.11
CA SER A 133 5.32 8.99 -19.16
C SER A 133 3.94 9.36 -18.62
N THR A 134 3.80 9.35 -17.29
CA THR A 134 2.60 9.87 -16.61
C THR A 134 2.43 11.39 -16.77
N THR A 135 3.39 12.04 -17.40
CA THR A 135 3.30 13.43 -17.83
C THR A 135 2.76 13.46 -19.26
N PRO A 136 1.58 14.07 -19.52
CA PRO A 136 1.13 14.30 -20.88
C PRO A 136 2.16 15.15 -21.63
N PRO A 137 2.37 14.92 -22.94
CA PRO A 137 3.33 15.69 -23.71
C PRO A 137 2.96 17.16 -23.61
N ILE A 138 3.87 17.96 -23.03
CA ILE A 138 3.78 19.42 -23.11
C ILE A 138 4.07 19.74 -24.58
N TYR A 139 3.01 19.91 -25.36
CA TYR A 139 3.10 20.52 -26.67
C TYR A 139 3.62 21.94 -26.47
N GLY A 140 4.94 22.07 -26.60
CA GLY A 140 5.64 23.35 -26.62
C GLY A 140 5.17 24.19 -27.81
N ARG A 141 4.98 25.48 -27.52
CA ARG A 141 4.83 26.53 -28.52
C ARG A 141 6.11 26.73 -29.33
#